data_AF-A0A9D4L7F7-F1
#
_entry.id   AF-A0A9D4L7F7-F1
#
_cell.length_a   1.000
_cell.length_b   1.000
_cell.length_c   1.000
_cell.angle_alpha   90.00
_cell.angle_beta   90.00
_cell.angle_gamma   90.00
#
_symmetry.space_group_name_H-M   'P 1'
#
loop_
_entity.id
_entity.type
_entity.pdbx_description
1 polymer ?
#
loop_
_entity_poly.entity_id
_entity_poly.type
_entity_poly.pdbx_seq_one_letter_code
_entity_poly.pdbx_strand_id
1 'polypeptide(L)'
;MACCDCDDLLFTCWSKTSTTVFKVTFDETLWTVIWKELTAAYNAEGSKRPKRFPENKRKIEEMINEFRRNCVTFIREFPSCHVSASHTEVNYDGRNEYV
;
A
#
# COMPACT_ATOMS: atom_id res chain seq x y z
N MET A 1 21.73 5.55 0.41
CA MET A 1 21.20 4.34 1.07
C MET A 1 20.60 4.78 2.40
N ALA A 2 19.47 5.50 2.37
CA ALA A 2 18.89 6.19 3.55
C ALA A 2 17.44 5.75 3.84
N CYS A 3 16.94 4.77 3.09
CA CYS A 3 15.62 4.15 3.30
C CYS A 3 15.75 2.78 4.00
N CYS A 4 16.93 2.46 4.53
CA CYS A 4 17.30 1.10 4.97
C CYS A 4 17.25 0.88 6.50
N ASP A 5 17.07 1.94 7.29
CA ASP A 5 17.08 1.85 8.77
C ASP A 5 15.69 2.09 9.38
N CYS A 6 14.63 1.70 8.66
CA CYS A 6 13.26 1.78 9.16
C CYS A 6 12.74 0.38 9.45
N ASP A 7 12.72 0.02 10.74
CA ASP A 7 12.13 -1.25 11.21
C ASP A 7 10.61 -1.30 11.02
N ASP A 8 9.97 -0.12 10.99
CA ASP A 8 8.53 0.03 10.87
C ASP A 8 8.16 0.91 9.67
N LEU A 9 7.24 0.41 8.85
CA LEU A 9 6.68 1.09 7.69
C LEU A 9 5.18 1.30 7.89
N LEU A 10 4.69 2.49 7.55
CA LEU A 10 3.26 2.73 7.43
C LEU A 10 2.82 2.47 5.99
N PHE A 11 1.99 1.45 5.80
CA PHE A 11 1.41 1.11 4.52
C PHE A 11 -0.02 1.63 4.44
N THR A 12 -0.31 2.45 3.44
CA THR A 12 -1.63 3.02 3.22
C THR A 12 -2.28 2.46 1.96
N CYS A 13 -3.48 1.91 2.10
CA CYS A 13 -4.33 1.48 1.00
C CYS A 13 -5.47 2.49 0.80
N TRP A 14 -5.57 3.03 -0.42
CA TRP A 14 -6.56 4.06 -0.76
C TRP A 14 -7.67 3.49 -1.63
N SER A 15 -8.90 3.88 -1.33
CA SER A 15 -10.09 3.66 -2.14
C SER A 15 -10.90 4.95 -2.26
N LYS A 16 -11.92 4.97 -3.12
CA LYS A 16 -12.82 6.13 -3.25
C LYS A 16 -13.59 6.44 -1.96
N THR A 17 -13.77 5.44 -1.11
CA THR A 17 -14.62 5.48 0.08
C THR A 17 -13.83 5.58 1.38
N SER A 18 -12.57 5.11 1.39
CA SER A 18 -11.76 5.11 2.60
C SER A 18 -10.25 4.98 2.32
N THR A 19 -9.48 5.36 3.32
CA THR A 19 -8.04 5.09 3.43
C THR A 19 -7.79 4.19 4.62
N THR A 20 -7.18 3.05 4.39
CA THR A 20 -6.76 2.11 5.44
C THR A 20 -5.27 2.24 5.70
N VAL A 21 -4.88 2.26 6.97
CA VAL A 21 -3.49 2.40 7.41
C VAL A 21 -3.10 1.15 8.18
N PHE A 22 -1.98 0.56 7.77
CA PHE A 22 -1.34 -0.57 8.39
C PHE A 22 0.05 -0.19 8.85
N LYS A 23 0.46 -0.69 10.00
CA LYS A 23 1.86 -0.72 10.42
C LYS A 23 2.44 -2.07 9.98
N VAL A 24 3.57 -2.03 9.28
CA VAL A 24 4.30 -3.18 8.79
C VAL A 24 5.68 -3.16 9.40
N THR A 25 6.02 -4.15 10.20
CA THR A 25 7.37 -4.31 10.74
C THR A 25 8.21 -5.12 9.76
N PHE A 26 9.45 -4.71 9.53
CA PHE A 26 10.37 -5.38 8.63
C PHE A 26 10.75 -6.76 9.16
N ASP A 27 10.78 -7.75 8.27
CA ASP A 27 11.24 -9.10 8.56
C ASP A 27 12.46 -9.40 7.69
N GLU A 28 13.63 -9.28 8.32
CA GLU A 28 14.92 -9.52 7.68
C GLU A 28 15.06 -10.97 7.19
N THR A 29 14.44 -11.93 7.87
CA THR A 29 14.52 -13.35 7.51
C THR A 29 13.76 -13.58 6.20
N LEU A 30 12.51 -13.09 6.13
CA LEU A 30 11.71 -13.18 4.91
C LEU A 30 12.39 -12.43 3.75
N TRP A 31 12.88 -11.22 4.01
CA TRP A 31 13.58 -10.42 3.00
C TRP A 31 14.80 -11.15 2.44
N THR A 32 15.63 -11.73 3.30
CA THR A 32 16.84 -12.46 2.89
C THR A 32 16.51 -13.65 2.00
N VAL A 33 15.46 -14.41 2.33
CA VAL A 33 15.02 -15.55 1.52
C VAL A 33 14.55 -15.09 0.14
N ILE A 34 13.69 -14.07 0.07
CA ILE A 34 13.18 -13.53 -1.19
C ILE A 34 14.34 -12.96 -2.03
N TRP A 35 15.24 -12.21 -1.41
CA TRP A 35 16.37 -11.58 -2.08
C TRP A 35 17.32 -12.61 -2.69
N LYS A 36 17.61 -13.70 -1.97
CA LYS A 36 18.46 -14.80 -2.47
C LYS A 36 17.84 -15.47 -3.70
N GLU A 37 16.55 -15.76 -3.66
CA GLU A 37 15.82 -16.39 -4.77
C GLU A 37 15.73 -15.47 -6.00
N LEU A 38 15.45 -14.18 -5.79
CA LEU A 38 15.48 -13.20 -6.87
C LEU A 38 16.87 -13.08 -7.48
N THR A 39 17.91 -12.97 -6.66
CA THR A 39 19.30 -12.87 -7.14
C THR A 39 19.68 -14.10 -7.97
N ALA A 40 19.31 -15.30 -7.53
CA ALA A 40 19.54 -16.52 -8.29
C ALA A 40 18.80 -16.52 -9.64
N ALA A 41 17.53 -16.11 -9.65
CA ALA A 41 16.72 -16.04 -10.88
C ALA A 41 17.26 -15.01 -11.89
N TYR A 42 17.60 -13.81 -11.41
CA TYR A 42 18.13 -12.73 -12.25
C TYR A 42 19.54 -13.01 -12.77
N ASN A 43 20.41 -13.67 -11.99
CA ASN A 43 21.74 -14.09 -12.46
C ASN A 43 21.67 -15.18 -13.53
N ALA A 44 20.65 -16.05 -13.49
CA ALA A 44 20.48 -17.14 -14.45
C ALA A 44 19.81 -16.70 -15.76
N GLU A 45 18.79 -15.84 -15.71
CA GLU A 45 17.99 -15.43 -16.87
C GLU A 45 18.27 -13.99 -17.38
N GLY A 46 19.15 -13.25 -16.69
CA GLY A 46 19.40 -11.83 -16.92
C GLY A 46 18.23 -10.96 -16.47
N SER A 47 18.12 -9.74 -17.01
CA SER A 47 17.03 -8.79 -16.69
C SER A 47 15.64 -9.22 -17.20
N LYS A 48 15.49 -10.46 -17.66
CA LYS A 48 14.23 -11.00 -18.18
C LYS A 48 13.37 -11.48 -17.03
N ARG A 49 12.05 -11.32 -17.18
CA ARG A 49 11.08 -11.85 -16.22
C ARG A 49 11.28 -13.37 -16.08
N PRO A 50 11.49 -13.90 -14.87
CA PRO A 50 11.62 -15.34 -14.64
C PRO A 50 10.43 -16.10 -15.22
N LYS A 51 10.71 -17.11 -16.05
CA LYS A 51 9.64 -17.93 -16.68
C LYS A 51 9.15 -19.07 -15.80
N ARG A 52 9.98 -19.50 -14.85
CA ARG A 52 9.66 -20.59 -13.92
C ARG A 52 9.57 -20.07 -12.50
N PHE A 53 8.61 -20.61 -11.76
CA PHE A 53 8.52 -20.38 -10.33
C PHE A 53 9.67 -21.12 -9.62
N PRO A 54 10.26 -20.53 -8.57
CA PRO A 54 11.28 -21.21 -7.78
C PRO A 54 10.70 -22.47 -7.13
N GLU A 55 11.52 -23.52 -7.00
CA GLU A 55 11.10 -24.78 -6.35
C GLU A 55 10.59 -24.56 -4.92
N ASN A 56 11.09 -23.52 -4.26
CA ASN A 56 10.72 -23.13 -2.90
C ASN A 56 9.44 -22.28 -2.80
N LYS A 57 8.68 -22.09 -3.89
CA LYS A 57 7.49 -21.23 -3.92
C LYS A 57 6.55 -21.46 -2.74
N ARG A 58 6.20 -22.72 -2.45
CA ARG A 58 5.25 -23.05 -1.37
C ARG A 58 5.75 -22.57 -0.01
N LYS A 59 7.05 -22.76 0.26
CA LYS A 59 7.68 -22.32 1.51
C LYS A 59 7.69 -20.79 1.62
N ILE A 60 7.97 -20.08 0.52
CA ILE A 60 7.94 -18.61 0.50
C ILE A 60 6.51 -18.10 0.74
N GLU A 61 5.50 -18.74 0.12
CA GLU A 61 4.09 -18.40 0.34
C GLU A 61 3.66 -18.63 1.80
N GLU A 62 4.10 -19.74 2.41
CA GLU A 62 3.89 -20.01 3.84
C GLU A 62 4.52 -18.91 4.72
N MET A 63 5.77 -18.52 4.46
CA MET A 63 6.45 -17.44 5.19
C MET A 63 5.77 -16.07 5.00
N ILE A 64 5.29 -15.76 3.79
CA ILE A 64 4.53 -14.52 3.53
C ILE A 64 3.22 -14.52 4.33
N ASN A 65 2.53 -15.65 4.41
CA ASN A 65 1.30 -15.76 5.18
C ASN A 65 1.55 -15.61 6.68
N GLU A 66 2.65 -16.13 7.19
CA GLU A 66 3.08 -15.94 8.58
C GLU A 66 3.45 -14.48 8.86
N PHE A 67 4.23 -13.86 7.97
CA PHE A 67 4.57 -12.44 8.02
C PHE A 67 3.32 -11.55 8.09
N ARG A 68 2.31 -11.82 7.25
CA ARG A 68 1.05 -11.06 7.27
C ARG A 68 0.31 -11.15 8.60
N ARG A 69 0.48 -12.22 9.37
CA ARG A 69 -0.18 -12.40 10.67
C ARG A 69 0.60 -11.75 11.80
N ASN A 70 1.93 -11.77 11.72
CA ASN A 70 2.80 -11.40 12.85
C ASN A 70 3.39 -9.99 12.71
N CYS A 71 3.63 -9.54 11.48
CA CYS A 71 4.36 -8.30 11.20
C CYS A 71 3.47 -7.20 10.62
N VAL A 72 2.20 -7.47 10.34
CA VAL A 72 1.25 -6.48 9.81
C VAL A 72 0.15 -6.22 10.83
N THR A 73 0.05 -4.97 11.27
CA THR A 73 -0.96 -4.51 12.23
C THR A 73 -1.87 -3.49 11.56
N PHE A 74 -3.18 -3.74 11.56
CA PHE A 74 -4.14 -2.72 11.18
C PHE A 74 -4.17 -1.60 12.23
N ILE A 75 -3.99 -0.36 11.80
CA ILE A 75 -4.02 0.81 12.69
C ILE A 75 -5.42 1.42 12.67
N ARG A 76 -5.87 1.84 11.48
CA ARG A 76 -7.14 2.56 11.33
C ARG A 76 -7.63 2.61 9.90
N GLU A 77 -8.93 2.82 9.75
CA GLU A 77 -9.57 3.22 8.51
C GLU A 77 -10.18 4.62 8.67
N PHE A 78 -9.92 5.48 7.68
CA PHE A 78 -10.46 6.83 7.60
C PHE A 78 -11.42 6.91 6.41
N PRO A 79 -12.67 7.36 6.60
CA PRO A 79 -13.59 7.54 5.49
C PRO A 79 -13.14 8.70 4.59
N SER A 80 -13.35 8.56 3.29
CA SER A 80 -13.13 9.63 2.33
C SER A 80 -14.29 10.61 2.38
N CYS A 81 -14.03 11.83 2.82
CA CYS A 81 -15.03 12.91 2.80
C CYS A 81 -15.06 13.57 1.42
N HIS A 82 -16.23 13.60 0.80
CA HIS A 82 -16.48 14.36 -0.42
C HIS A 82 -17.33 15.57 -0.07
N VAL A 83 -16.81 16.77 -0.34
CA VAL A 83 -17.62 18.00 -0.22
C VAL A 83 -18.40 18.14 -1.52
N SER A 84 -19.67 17.79 -1.49
CA SER A 84 -20.61 18.21 -2.54
C SER A 84 -20.98 19.66 -2.27
N ALA A 85 -20.50 20.59 -3.09
CA ALA A 85 -21.07 21.92 -3.12
C ALA A 85 -22.53 21.78 -3.57
N SER A 86 -23.49 21.87 -2.64
CA SER A 86 -24.88 22.06 -3.01
C SER A 86 -24.95 23.44 -3.66
N HIS A 87 -25.12 23.46 -4.98
CA HIS A 87 -25.49 24.65 -5.73
C HIS A 87 -26.80 25.16 -5.12
N THR A 88 -26.67 26.06 -4.15
CA THR A 88 -27.78 26.90 -3.74
C THR A 88 -27.77 27.99 -4.78
N GLU A 89 -28.56 27.83 -5.83
CA GLU A 89 -28.87 28.94 -6.74
C GLU A 89 -29.53 30.02 -5.88
N VAL A 90 -28.74 30.99 -5.45
CA VAL A 90 -29.25 32.22 -4.87
C VAL A 90 -29.90 32.97 -6.03
N ASN A 91 -31.22 32.83 -6.16
CA ASN A 91 -32.02 33.71 -7.01
C ASN A 91 -31.83 35.14 -6.53
N TYR A 92 -30.93 35.88 -7.18
CA TYR A 92 -30.89 37.33 -7.11
C TYR A 92 -32.14 37.83 -7.85
N ASP A 93 -33.24 38.04 -7.13
CA ASP A 93 -34.35 38.85 -7.64
C ASP A 93 -33.85 40.30 -7.67
N GLY A 94 -33.36 40.71 -8.83
CA GLY A 94 -32.78 42.03 -9.10
C GLY A 94 -33.82 43.15 -9.10
N ARG A 95 -34.53 43.33 -7.99
CA ARG A 95 -35.29 44.55 -7.74
C ARG A 95 -34.42 45.55 -7.01
N ASN A 96 -33.84 46.43 -7.82
CA ASN A 96 -33.30 47.72 -7.44
C ASN A 96 -34.28 48.45 -6.52
N GLU A 97 -33.85 48.76 -5.30
CA GLU A 97 -34.30 49.96 -4.58
C GLU A 97 -33.05 50.76 -4.21
N TYR A 98 -32.68 51.69 -5.11
CA TYR A 98 -31.89 52.85 -4.77
C TYR A 98 -32.74 54.09 -5.09
N VAL A 99 -33.15 54.76 -4.01
CA VAL A 99 -33.74 56.11 -3.88
C VAL A 99 -35.18 56.27 -4.35
#